data_AF-A0A7V3NBG3-F1
#
_entry.id   AF-A0A7V3NBG3-F1
#
_cell.length_a   1.000
_cell.length_b   1.000
_cell.length_c   1.000
_cell.angle_alpha   90.00
_cell.angle_beta   90.00
_cell.angle_gamma   90.00
#
_symmetry.space_group_name_H-M   'P 1'
#
loop_
_entity.id
_entity.type
_entity.pdbx_description
1 polymer ?
#
loop_
_entity_poly.entity_id
_entity_poly.type
_entity_poly.pdbx_seq_one_letter_code
_entity_poly.pdbx_strand_id
1 'polypeptide(L)'
;SVVLTLVNNGEVKPEDFIRRAGGVALTEAGRRAVLAAFERRMDTAVTHPIFGYQASYRRVLEIQARLLARAVLGEIPQYPNFCTR
;
A
#
# COMPACT_ATOMS: atom_id res chain seq x y z
N SER A 1 1.30 5.37 5.89
CA SER A 1 2.05 4.10 6.01
C SER A 1 1.19 3.11 6.79
N VAL A 2 1.05 1.86 6.32
CA VAL A 2 0.25 0.83 7.02
C VAL A 2 0.92 0.44 8.34
N VAL A 3 2.22 0.18 8.32
CA VAL A 3 3.00 -0.24 9.50
C VAL A 3 2.93 0.80 10.63
N LEU A 4 3.17 2.07 10.31
CA LEU A 4 3.10 3.13 11.33
C LEU A 4 1.70 3.24 11.94
N THR A 5 0.65 3.06 11.13
CA THR A 5 -0.73 3.11 11.60
C THR A 5 -1.01 1.96 12.57
N LEU A 6 -0.63 0.74 12.19
CA LEU A 6 -0.79 -0.46 13.02
C LEU A 6 -0.11 -0.32 14.39
N VAL A 7 1.13 0.18 14.40
CA VAL A 7 1.92 0.36 15.64
C VAL A 7 1.35 1.48 16.50
N ASN A 8 1.09 2.66 15.91
CA ASN A 8 0.61 3.82 16.68
C ASN A 8 -0.78 3.59 17.29
N ASN A 9 -1.63 2.81 16.62
CA ASN A 9 -2.97 2.49 17.09
C ASN A 9 -3.01 1.24 17.99
N GLY A 10 -1.89 0.54 18.20
CA GLY A 10 -1.83 -0.68 19.00
C GLY A 10 -2.61 -1.86 18.40
N GLU A 11 -2.83 -1.85 17.08
CA GLU A 11 -3.52 -2.93 16.35
C GLU A 11 -2.65 -4.18 16.21
N VAL A 12 -1.33 -4.03 16.34
CA VAL A 12 -0.36 -5.13 16.40
C VAL A 12 0.52 -4.93 17.63
N LYS A 13 0.65 -5.98 18.44
CA LYS A 13 1.34 -5.96 19.74
C LYS A 13 2.47 -7.00 19.78
N PRO A 14 3.37 -6.97 20.79
CA PRO A 14 4.43 -7.97 20.91
C PRO A 14 3.93 -9.43 20.92
N GLU A 15 2.73 -9.68 21.45
CA GLU A 15 2.05 -11.00 21.47
C GLU A 15 1.65 -11.52 20.08
N ASP A 16 1.56 -10.64 19.08
CA ASP A 16 1.25 -11.00 17.70
C ASP A 16 2.48 -11.52 16.93
N PHE A 17 3.62 -11.71 17.61
CA PHE A 17 4.85 -12.19 17.02
C PHE A 17 5.35 -13.49 17.68
N ILE A 18 5.79 -14.42 16.84
CA ILE A 18 6.43 -15.66 17.22
C ILE A 18 7.92 -15.53 16.94
N ARG A 19 8.76 -15.70 17.97
CA ARG A 19 10.22 -15.71 17.84
C ARG A 19 10.72 -17.15 17.91
N ARG A 20 11.42 -17.62 16.87
CA ARG A 20 11.96 -18.99 16.84
C ARG A 20 13.22 -19.05 15.98
N ALA A 21 14.25 -19.74 16.48
CA ALA A 21 15.50 -20.00 15.76
C ALA A 21 16.15 -18.74 15.13
N GLY A 22 16.13 -17.61 15.86
CA GLY A 22 16.66 -16.33 15.38
C GLY A 22 15.73 -15.56 14.42
N GLY A 23 14.61 -16.15 13.99
CA GLY A 23 13.60 -15.50 13.17
C GLY A 23 12.42 -14.95 13.98
N VAL A 24 11.71 -14.00 13.37
CA VAL A 24 10.45 -13.43 13.90
C VAL A 24 9.38 -13.53 12.82
N ALA A 25 8.24 -14.12 13.15
CA ALA A 25 7.08 -14.24 12.29
C ALA A 25 5.84 -13.68 12.97
N LEU A 26 4.80 -13.35 12.20
CA LEU A 26 3.49 -13.00 12.75
C LEU A 26 2.75 -14.26 13.19
N THR A 27 1.97 -14.16 14.27
CA THR A 27 0.92 -15.12 14.58
C THR A 27 -0.18 -15.06 13.51
N GLU A 28 -1.11 -16.01 13.53
CA GLU A 28 -2.27 -15.94 12.64
C GLU A 28 -3.10 -14.66 12.89
N ALA A 29 -3.30 -14.29 14.16
CA ALA A 29 -4.00 -13.07 14.55
C ALA A 29 -3.28 -11.82 14.03
N GLY A 30 -1.97 -11.71 14.29
CA GLY A 30 -1.13 -10.62 13.80
C GLY A 30 -1.15 -10.49 12.27
N ARG A 31 -1.09 -11.61 11.56
CA ARG A 31 -1.19 -11.63 10.09
C ARG A 31 -2.55 -11.12 9.61
N ARG A 32 -3.65 -11.56 10.22
CA ARG A 32 -5.00 -11.07 9.87
C ARG A 32 -5.13 -9.57 10.12
N ALA A 33 -4.61 -9.05 11.24
CA ALA A 33 -4.62 -7.62 11.54
C ALA A 33 -3.85 -6.80 10.50
N VAL A 34 -2.65 -7.24 10.13
CA VAL A 34 -1.82 -6.59 9.11
C VAL A 34 -2.52 -6.57 7.75
N LEU A 35 -3.07 -7.71 7.31
CA LEU A 35 -3.78 -7.81 6.03
C LEU A 35 -5.02 -6.91 6.03
N ALA A 36 -5.81 -6.89 7.10
CA ALA A 36 -6.98 -6.02 7.20
C ALA A 36 -6.60 -4.54 7.12
N ALA A 37 -5.52 -4.12 7.78
CA ALA A 37 -5.04 -2.73 7.70
C ALA A 37 -4.49 -2.37 6.31
N PHE A 38 -3.84 -3.32 5.64
CA PHE A 38 -3.40 -3.15 4.26
C PHE A 38 -4.60 -2.95 3.33
N GLU A 39 -5.63 -3.78 3.43
CA GLU A 39 -6.86 -3.66 2.64
C GLU A 39 -7.56 -2.30 2.87
N ARG A 40 -7.71 -1.87 4.13
CA ARG A 40 -8.24 -0.52 4.44
C ARG A 40 -7.42 0.60 3.80
N ARG A 41 -6.10 0.45 3.74
CA ARG A 41 -5.22 1.42 3.07
C ARG A 41 -5.44 1.41 1.55
N MET A 42 -5.61 0.23 0.94
CA MET A 42 -5.88 0.09 -0.48
C MET A 42 -7.19 0.74 -0.90
N ASP A 43 -8.19 0.74 -0.02
CA ASP A 43 -9.50 1.35 -0.25
C ASP A 43 -9.54 2.85 0.05
N THR A 44 -8.52 3.39 0.72
CA THR A 44 -8.44 4.84 1.03
C THR A 44 -8.40 5.66 -0.26
N ALA A 45 -9.30 6.64 -0.39
CA ALA A 45 -9.36 7.56 -1.52
C ALA A 45 -8.26 8.63 -1.43
N VAL A 46 -7.63 8.91 -2.58
CA VAL A 46 -6.62 9.96 -2.76
C VAL A 46 -6.89 10.72 -4.06
N THR A 47 -6.56 12.01 -4.07
CA THR A 47 -6.63 12.83 -5.29
C THR A 47 -5.42 12.52 -6.17
N HIS A 48 -5.65 12.12 -7.42
CA HIS A 48 -4.57 11.86 -8.36
C HIS A 48 -3.89 13.18 -8.73
N PRO A 49 -2.56 13.34 -8.57
CA PRO A 49 -1.87 14.64 -8.72
C PRO A 49 -1.99 15.20 -10.14
N ILE A 50 -1.99 14.33 -11.15
CA ILE A 50 -2.04 14.73 -12.57
C ILE A 50 -3.48 14.90 -13.08
N PHE A 51 -4.39 13.97 -12.75
CA PHE A 51 -5.75 13.96 -13.30
C PHE A 51 -6.78 14.69 -12.44
N GLY A 52 -6.46 15.03 -11.18
CA GLY A 52 -7.30 15.83 -10.29
C GLY A 52 -8.51 15.13 -9.67
N TYR A 53 -8.88 13.92 -10.11
CA TYR A 53 -10.01 13.17 -9.54
C TYR A 53 -9.58 12.28 -8.36
N GLN A 54 -10.56 11.88 -7.53
CA GLN A 54 -10.35 10.94 -6.43
C GLN A 54 -10.38 9.49 -6.92
N ALA A 55 -9.40 8.72 -6.47
CA ALA A 55 -9.30 7.28 -6.73
C ALA A 55 -8.79 6.56 -5.48
N SER A 56 -9.18 5.31 -5.28
CA SER A 56 -8.58 4.48 -4.22
C SER A 56 -7.11 4.21 -4.54
N TYR A 57 -6.29 3.94 -3.51
CA TYR A 57 -4.90 3.50 -3.72
C TYR A 57 -4.82 2.29 -4.66
N ARG A 58 -5.79 1.37 -4.61
CA ARG A 58 -5.89 0.23 -5.52
C ARG A 58 -6.01 0.68 -6.98
N ARG A 59 -6.92 1.61 -7.24
CA ARG A 59 -7.11 2.15 -8.59
C ARG A 59 -5.89 2.95 -9.06
N VAL A 60 -5.21 3.66 -8.16
CA VAL A 60 -3.95 4.34 -8.49
C VAL A 60 -2.90 3.34 -8.98
N LEU A 61 -2.72 2.19 -8.33
CA LEU A 61 -1.75 1.18 -8.79
C LEU A 61 -2.06 0.70 -10.22
N GLU A 62 -3.34 0.48 -10.54
CA GLU A 62 -3.76 0.11 -11.90
C GLU A 62 -3.47 1.22 -12.93
N ILE A 63 -3.71 2.48 -12.56
CA ILE A 63 -3.40 3.64 -13.41
C ILE A 63 -1.90 3.72 -13.69
N GLN A 64 -1.08 3.58 -12.64
CA GLN A 64 0.37 3.62 -12.74
C GLN A 64 0.91 2.45 -13.58
N ALA A 65 0.36 1.24 -13.44
CA ALA A 65 0.72 0.11 -14.30
C ALA A 65 0.41 0.39 -15.80
N ARG A 66 -0.74 1.02 -16.09
CA ARG A 66 -1.10 1.42 -17.46
C ARG A 66 -0.18 2.51 -18.01
N LEU A 67 0.15 3.51 -17.20
CA LEU A 67 1.08 4.58 -17.58
C LEU A 67 2.48 4.03 -17.87
N LEU A 68 2.94 3.07 -17.06
CA LEU A 68 4.20 2.38 -17.28
C LEU A 68 4.18 1.61 -18.61
N ALA A 69 3.12 0.85 -18.89
CA ALA A 69 2.98 0.14 -20.16
C ALA A 69 3.05 1.09 -21.36
N ARG A 70 2.35 2.24 -21.31
CA ARG A 70 2.41 3.27 -22.36
C ARG A 70 3.81 3.84 -22.56
N ALA A 71 4.56 4.06 -21.48
CA ALA A 71 5.93 4.55 -21.56
C ALA A 71 6.86 3.52 -22.22
N VAL A 72 6.73 2.24 -21.86
CA VAL A 72 7.50 1.14 -22.46
C VAL A 72 7.18 0.95 -23.94
N LEU A 73 5.93 1.18 -24.34
CA LEU A 73 5.49 1.13 -25.74
C LEU A 73 5.85 2.40 -26.54
N GLY A 74 6.42 3.42 -25.89
CA GLY A 74 6.76 4.70 -26.54
C GLY A 74 5.56 5.60 -26.85
N GLU A 75 4.36 5.28 -26.33
CA GLU A 75 3.15 6.10 -26.52
C GLU A 75 3.21 7.41 -25.73
N ILE A 76 3.96 7.43 -24.63
CA ILE A 76 4.24 8.64 -23.84
C ILE A 76 5.76 8.81 -23.68
N PRO A 77 6.26 10.06 -23.68
CA PRO A 77 7.70 10.32 -23.67
C PRO A 77 8.38 9.90 -22.36
N GLN A 78 7.63 9.86 -21.25
CA GLN A 78 8.15 9.43 -19.95
C GLN A 78 7.02 8.90 -19.08
N TYR A 79 7.36 7.99 -18.17
CA TYR A 79 6.46 7.50 -17.13
C TYR A 79 6.32 8.56 -16.03
N PRO A 80 5.12 9.12 -15.79
CA PRO A 80 4.94 10.13 -14.76
C PRO A 80 4.85 9.48 -13.37
N ASN A 81 5.50 10.11 -12.39
CA ASN A 81 5.50 9.66 -11.00
C ASN A 81 4.18 9.98 -10.28
N PHE A 82 3.86 9.14 -9.29
CA PHE A 82 2.74 9.38 -8.37
C PHE A 82 3.25 9.86 -7.00
N CYS A 83 3.10 11.15 -6.73
CA CYS A 83 3.36 11.76 -5.42
C CYS A 83 2.11 12.50 -4.95
N THR A 84 1.56 12.14 -3.79
CA THR A 84 0.38 12.81 -3.22
C THR A 84 0.73 14.02 -2.36
N ARG A 85 2.00 14.18 -1.97
CA ARG A 85 2.60 15.29 -1.22
C ARG A 85 4.09 15.35 -1.50
#